data_AF-A0A378FUZ5-F1
#
_entry.id   AF-A0A378FUZ5-F1
#
_cell.length_a   1.000
_cell.length_b   1.000
_cell.length_c   1.000
_cell.angle_alpha   90.00
_cell.angle_beta   90.00
_cell.angle_gamma   90.00
#
_symmetry.space_group_name_H-M   'P 1'
#
loop_
_entity.id
_entity.type
_entity.pdbx_description
1 polymer ?
#
loop_
_entity_poly.entity_id
_entity_poly.type
_entity_poly.pdbx_seq_one_letter_code
_entity_poly.pdbx_strand_id
1 'polypeptide(L)'
;MQLVIWVVTFIAMLALTLFIRYSRMGRACRACAEDLKMASLLGINTDRVIALTFVIGAAMAAVAGVLLGQFYGVINPYIGFMAGMKAFTAAVLGGIGSIPGAMIGGLILGIAEALSSAISAPNIRTSFPSRC
;
A
#
# COMPACT_ATOMS: atom_id res chain seq x y z
N MET A 1 13.52 -10.95 11.80
CA MET A 1 12.09 -10.64 11.50
C MET A 1 11.92 -9.47 10.53
N GLN A 2 12.64 -8.34 10.70
CA GLN A 2 12.57 -7.22 9.73
C GLN A 2 12.99 -7.58 8.30
N LEU A 3 14.01 -8.41 8.13
CA LEU A 3 14.52 -8.83 6.81
C LEU A 3 13.45 -9.54 5.95
N VAL A 4 12.57 -10.34 6.58
CA VAL A 4 11.48 -11.04 5.89
C VAL A 4 10.44 -10.05 5.35
N ILE A 5 10.19 -8.96 6.06
CA ILE A 5 9.20 -7.94 5.67
C ILE A 5 9.70 -7.12 4.50
N TRP A 6 10.98 -6.75 4.52
CA TRP A 6 11.61 -6.08 3.39
C TRP A 6 11.57 -6.97 2.15
N VAL A 7 11.95 -8.25 2.30
CA VAL A 7 11.96 -9.21 1.18
C VAL A 7 10.56 -9.46 0.64
N VAL A 8 9.56 -9.73 1.50
CA VAL A 8 8.18 -9.98 1.05
C VAL A 8 7.57 -8.72 0.44
N THR A 9 7.78 -7.54 1.03
CA THR A 9 7.31 -6.27 0.46
C THR A 9 7.93 -6.04 -0.91
N PHE A 10 9.24 -6.24 -1.05
CA PHE A 10 9.95 -6.03 -2.31
C PHE A 10 9.50 -7.03 -3.39
N ILE A 11 9.29 -8.30 -3.02
CA ILE A 11 8.80 -9.35 -3.93
C ILE A 11 7.36 -9.06 -4.35
N ALA A 12 6.46 -8.72 -3.42
CA ALA A 12 5.07 -8.38 -3.72
C ALA A 12 5.00 -7.16 -4.66
N MET A 13 5.86 -6.17 -4.43
CA MET A 13 5.96 -4.97 -5.25
C MET A 13 6.47 -5.28 -6.67
N LEU A 14 7.52 -6.09 -6.77
CA LEU A 14 8.13 -6.48 -8.04
C LEU A 14 7.16 -7.34 -8.86
N ALA A 15 6.46 -8.28 -8.20
CA ALA A 15 5.43 -9.10 -8.80
C ALA A 15 4.28 -8.24 -9.34
N LEU A 16 3.76 -7.28 -8.56
CA LEU A 16 2.69 -6.40 -8.99
C LEU A 16 3.10 -5.50 -10.17
N THR A 17 4.31 -4.92 -10.09
CA THR A 17 4.84 -4.03 -11.14
C THR A 17 5.06 -4.78 -12.44
N LEU A 18 5.61 -5.99 -12.40
CA LEU A 18 5.78 -6.85 -13.58
C LEU A 18 4.43 -7.33 -14.14
N PHE A 19 3.50 -7.72 -13.27
CA PHE A 19 2.18 -8.17 -13.67
C PHE A 19 1.42 -7.06 -14.42
N ILE A 20 1.52 -5.83 -13.96
CA ILE A 20 0.80 -4.69 -14.55
C ILE A 20 1.51 -4.15 -15.80
N ARG A 21 2.85 -4.19 -15.85
CA ARG A 21 3.63 -3.71 -17.00
C ARG A 21 3.64 -4.70 -18.16
N TYR A 22 3.53 -6.01 -17.89
CA TYR A 22 3.52 -7.03 -18.94
C TYR A 22 2.10 -7.46 -19.35
N SER A 23 1.10 -7.31 -18.48
CA SER A 23 -0.27 -7.73 -18.82
C SER A 23 -0.96 -6.75 -19.76
N ARG A 24 -1.61 -7.28 -20.82
CA ARG A 24 -2.50 -6.52 -21.73
C ARG A 24 -3.59 -5.74 -20.98
N MET A 25 -3.87 -6.10 -19.73
CA MET A 25 -4.86 -5.47 -18.87
C MET A 25 -4.47 -4.08 -18.37
N GLY A 26 -3.18 -3.76 -18.22
CA GLY A 26 -2.75 -2.41 -17.80
C GLY A 26 -3.09 -1.33 -18.83
N ARG A 27 -3.10 -1.69 -20.12
CA ARG A 27 -3.54 -0.80 -21.21
C ARG A 27 -5.05 -0.62 -21.25
N ALA A 28 -5.81 -1.69 -21.03
CA ALA A 28 -7.27 -1.65 -20.95
C ALA A 28 -7.75 -0.80 -19.75
N CYS A 29 -7.05 -0.87 -18.61
CA CYS A 29 -7.38 -0.09 -17.42
C CYS A 29 -7.19 1.42 -17.64
N ARG A 30 -6.15 1.85 -18.38
CA ARG A 30 -5.97 3.26 -18.76
C ARG A 30 -7.03 3.74 -19.75
N ALA A 31 -7.42 2.91 -20.72
CA ALA A 31 -8.50 3.24 -21.66
C ALA A 31 -9.87 3.36 -20.96
N CYS A 32 -10.15 2.52 -19.96
CA CYS A 32 -11.37 2.62 -19.15
C CYS A 32 -11.39 3.86 -18.24
N ALA A 33 -10.22 4.36 -17.84
CA ALA A 33 -10.12 5.56 -17.00
C ALA A 33 -10.43 6.85 -17.77
N GLU A 34 -10.34 6.83 -19.10
CA GLU A 34 -10.65 7.96 -19.97
C GLU A 34 -12.15 8.00 -20.30
N ASP A 35 -12.72 6.88 -20.77
CA ASP A 35 -14.16 6.77 -20.97
C ASP A 35 -14.65 5.31 -20.98
N LEU A 36 -15.36 4.92 -19.91
CA LEU A 36 -15.96 3.57 -19.77
C LEU A 36 -16.92 3.24 -20.91
N LYS A 37 -17.67 4.25 -21.38
CA LYS A 37 -18.71 4.09 -22.38
C LYS A 37 -18.12 3.83 -23.77
N MET A 38 -17.06 4.55 -24.15
CA MET A 38 -16.34 4.29 -25.41
C MET A 38 -15.52 3.00 -25.39
N ALA A 39 -14.95 2.62 -24.24
CA ALA A 39 -14.28 1.33 -24.12
C ALA A 39 -15.21 0.15 -24.43
N SER A 40 -16.48 0.22 -23.99
CA SER A 40 -17.47 -0.83 -24.28
C SER A 40 -17.84 -0.92 -25.77
N LEU A 41 -17.89 0.23 -26.47
CA LEU A 41 -18.21 0.31 -27.90
C LEU A 41 -17.09 -0.23 -28.79
N LEU A 42 -15.84 -0.19 -28.31
CA LEU A 42 -14.67 -0.78 -28.97
C LEU A 42 -14.56 -2.31 -28.79
N GLY A 43 -15.56 -2.94 -28.17
CA GLY A 43 -15.57 -4.40 -27.93
C GLY A 43 -14.68 -4.84 -26.76
N ILE A 44 -14.20 -3.90 -25.93
CA ILE A 44 -13.50 -4.23 -24.68
C ILE A 44 -14.55 -4.57 -23.62
N ASN A 45 -14.38 -5.74 -23.01
CA ASN A 45 -15.29 -6.20 -21.97
C ASN A 45 -14.96 -5.51 -20.63
N THR A 46 -15.57 -4.34 -20.40
CA THR A 46 -15.31 -3.46 -19.24
C THR A 46 -15.59 -4.15 -17.90
N ASP A 47 -16.63 -4.98 -17.82
CA ASP A 47 -16.98 -5.73 -16.61
C ASP A 47 -15.86 -6.66 -16.15
N ARG A 48 -15.20 -7.34 -17.09
CA ARG A 48 -14.03 -8.17 -16.78
C ARG A 48 -12.86 -7.34 -16.27
N VAL A 49 -12.63 -6.15 -16.83
CA VAL A 49 -11.53 -5.28 -16.39
C VAL A 49 -11.78 -4.80 -14.95
N ILE A 50 -13.00 -4.36 -14.63
CA ILE A 50 -13.38 -3.89 -13.30
C ILE A 50 -13.30 -5.02 -12.26
N ALA A 51 -13.87 -6.19 -12.57
CA ALA A 51 -13.83 -7.32 -11.64
C ALA A 51 -12.38 -7.72 -11.32
N LEU A 52 -11.51 -7.73 -12.32
CA LEU A 52 -10.14 -8.18 -12.17
C LEU A 52 -9.26 -7.16 -11.43
N THR A 53 -9.45 -5.86 -11.64
CA THR A 53 -8.76 -4.83 -10.83
C THR A 53 -9.15 -4.91 -9.36
N PHE A 54 -10.42 -5.19 -9.06
CA PHE A 54 -10.88 -5.39 -7.70
C PHE A 54 -10.28 -6.64 -7.05
N VAL A 55 -10.23 -7.76 -7.80
CA VAL A 55 -9.61 -9.02 -7.33
C VAL A 55 -8.11 -8.82 -7.04
N ILE A 56 -7.38 -8.13 -7.91
CA ILE A 56 -5.95 -7.84 -7.68
C ILE A 56 -5.76 -6.95 -6.44
N GLY A 57 -6.59 -5.93 -6.26
CA GLY A 57 -6.55 -5.06 -5.08
C GLY A 57 -6.83 -5.82 -3.78
N ALA A 58 -7.86 -6.67 -3.77
CA ALA A 58 -8.19 -7.51 -2.63
C ALA A 58 -7.08 -8.51 -2.29
N ALA A 59 -6.47 -9.13 -3.30
CA ALA A 59 -5.35 -10.05 -3.10
C ALA A 59 -4.13 -9.36 -2.46
N MET A 60 -3.78 -8.15 -2.93
CA MET A 60 -2.71 -7.34 -2.32
C MET A 60 -3.04 -6.92 -0.89
N ALA A 61 -4.27 -6.49 -0.62
CA ALA A 61 -4.73 -6.11 0.71
C ALA A 61 -4.67 -7.28 1.70
N ALA A 62 -5.04 -8.49 1.27
CA ALA A 62 -4.95 -9.70 2.09
C ALA A 62 -3.51 -10.01 2.50
N VAL A 63 -2.57 -9.94 1.54
CA VAL A 63 -1.13 -10.16 1.81
C VAL A 63 -0.61 -9.11 2.81
N ALA A 64 -0.95 -7.83 2.60
CA ALA A 64 -0.55 -6.75 3.50
C ALA A 64 -1.11 -6.93 4.93
N GLY A 65 -2.38 -7.35 5.06
CA GLY A 65 -3.03 -7.59 6.35
C GLY A 65 -2.40 -8.74 7.13
N VAL A 66 -2.08 -9.86 6.47
CA VAL A 66 -1.41 -11.01 7.11
C VAL A 66 -0.02 -10.64 7.60
N LEU A 67 0.74 -9.84 6.83
CA LEU A 67 2.04 -9.32 7.24
C LEU A 67 1.94 -8.42 8.48
N LEU A 68 0.94 -7.54 8.53
CA LEU A 68 0.73 -6.64 9.66
C LEU A 68 0.36 -7.41 10.95
N GLY A 69 -0.51 -8.42 10.82
CA GLY A 69 -0.93 -9.27 11.94
C GLY A 69 0.22 -10.10 12.53
N GLN A 70 1.08 -10.64 11.66
CA GLN A 70 2.28 -11.37 12.09
C GLN A 70 3.28 -10.46 12.81
N PHE A 71 3.34 -9.17 12.46
CA PHE A 71 4.31 -8.25 13.05
C PHE A 71 3.92 -7.76 14.45
N TYR A 72 2.65 -7.43 14.66
CA TYR A 72 2.21 -6.84 15.91
C TYR A 72 1.89 -7.87 16.99
N GLY A 73 1.55 -9.12 16.66
CA GLY A 73 1.39 -10.24 17.62
C GLY A 73 0.29 -10.07 18.69
N VAL A 74 -0.30 -8.87 18.80
CA VAL A 74 -1.37 -8.50 19.73
C VAL A 74 -2.50 -7.91 18.91
N ILE A 75 -3.68 -8.53 18.98
CA ILE A 75 -4.86 -8.08 18.23
C ILE A 75 -5.53 -6.96 19.03
N ASN A 76 -5.25 -5.72 18.62
CA ASN A 76 -5.98 -4.54 19.10
C ASN A 76 -6.61 -3.82 17.89
N PRO A 77 -7.93 -3.59 17.87
CA PRO A 77 -8.61 -3.00 16.70
C PRO A 77 -8.08 -1.61 16.31
N TYR A 78 -7.48 -0.88 17.24
CA TYR A 78 -6.95 0.46 17.02
C TYR A 78 -5.78 0.50 16.03
N ILE A 79 -5.00 -0.59 15.95
CA ILE A 79 -3.81 -0.69 15.10
C ILE A 79 -4.20 -0.69 13.61
N GLY A 80 -5.32 -1.35 13.29
CA GLY A 80 -5.86 -1.41 11.93
C GLY A 80 -6.36 -0.05 11.44
N PHE A 81 -7.05 0.72 12.29
CA PHE A 81 -7.52 2.06 11.94
C PHE A 81 -6.35 3.03 11.69
N MET A 82 -5.34 3.01 12.58
CA MET A 82 -4.14 3.83 12.45
C MET A 82 -3.34 3.45 11.18
N ALA A 83 -3.21 2.15 10.87
CA ALA A 83 -2.54 1.68 9.68
C ALA A 83 -3.29 2.05 8.39
N GLY A 84 -4.63 1.97 8.40
CA GLY A 84 -5.46 2.35 7.25
C GLY A 84 -5.33 3.84 6.90
N MET A 85 -5.40 4.71 7.92
CA MET A 85 -5.18 6.15 7.76
C MET A 85 -3.81 6.45 7.13
N LYS A 86 -2.74 5.80 7.61
CA LYS A 86 -1.38 5.97 7.08
C LYS A 86 -1.21 5.43 5.66
N ALA A 87 -1.84 4.30 5.35
CA ALA A 87 -1.82 3.73 4.01
C ALA A 87 -2.53 4.63 3.00
N PHE A 88 -3.67 5.22 3.39
CA PHE A 88 -4.41 6.16 2.54
C PHE A 88 -3.63 7.46 2.31
N THR A 89 -3.04 8.04 3.35
CA THR A 89 -2.22 9.26 3.19
C THR A 89 -1.00 9.01 2.31
N ALA A 90 -0.29 7.88 2.48
CA ALA A 90 0.80 7.48 1.60
C ALA A 90 0.37 7.34 0.13
N ALA A 91 -0.80 6.75 -0.13
CA ALA A 91 -1.34 6.60 -1.48
C ALA A 91 -1.74 7.93 -2.12
N VAL A 92 -2.34 8.86 -1.35
CA VAL A 92 -2.69 10.20 -1.83
C VAL A 92 -1.42 11.00 -2.14
N LEU A 93 -0.41 10.94 -1.27
CA LEU A 93 0.86 11.65 -1.44
C LEU A 93 1.66 11.12 -2.65
N GLY A 94 1.58 9.82 -2.91
CA GLY A 94 2.20 9.19 -4.08
C GLY A 94 1.39 9.25 -5.39
N GLY A 95 0.11 9.64 -5.32
CA GLY A 95 -0.79 9.78 -6.48
C GLY A 95 -1.54 8.49 -6.87
N ILE A 96 -2.88 8.58 -6.95
CA ILE A 96 -3.81 7.45 -7.18
C ILE A 96 -3.63 6.77 -8.57
N GLY A 97 -3.10 7.49 -9.56
CA GLY A 97 -2.96 7.00 -10.94
C GLY A 97 -1.67 6.23 -11.24
N SER A 98 -0.70 6.19 -10.31
CA SER A 98 0.60 5.56 -10.56
C SER A 98 1.08 4.70 -9.38
N ILE A 99 1.16 3.40 -9.62
CA ILE A 99 1.68 2.39 -8.67
C ILE A 99 3.12 2.70 -8.20
N PRO A 100 4.07 3.09 -9.07
CA PRO A 100 5.40 3.47 -8.59
C PRO A 100 5.39 4.77 -7.77
N GLY A 101 4.47 5.70 -8.04
CA GLY A 101 4.30 6.91 -7.23
C GLY A 101 3.81 6.60 -5.82
N ALA A 102 2.82 5.71 -5.68
CA ALA A 102 2.33 5.22 -4.38
C ALA A 102 3.44 4.55 -3.55
N MET A 103 4.40 3.87 -4.19
CA MET A 103 5.55 3.27 -3.50
C MET A 103 6.47 4.32 -2.89
N ILE A 104 6.84 5.32 -3.68
CA ILE A 104 7.73 6.39 -3.25
C ILE A 104 7.06 7.20 -2.13
N GLY A 105 5.76 7.47 -2.24
CA GLY A 105 4.96 8.10 -1.19
C GLY A 105 4.97 7.31 0.12
N GLY A 106 4.78 5.99 0.07
CA GLY A 106 4.86 5.12 1.24
C GLY A 106 6.26 5.03 1.85
N LEU A 107 7.31 4.99 1.03
CA LEU A 107 8.70 4.97 1.50
C LEU A 107 9.05 6.29 2.22
N ILE A 108 8.64 7.43 1.65
CA ILE A 108 8.84 8.75 2.27
C ILE A 108 8.09 8.84 3.59
N LEU A 109 6.83 8.40 3.65
CA LEU A 109 6.03 8.42 4.88
C LEU A 109 6.66 7.53 5.96
N GLY A 110 7.14 6.34 5.59
CA GLY A 110 7.83 5.43 6.50
C GLY A 110 9.16 5.99 7.03
N ILE A 111 9.96 6.64 6.17
CA ILE A 111 11.19 7.32 6.59
C ILE A 111 10.86 8.51 7.50
N ALA A 112 9.82 9.30 7.17
CA ALA A 112 9.38 10.42 7.99
C ALA A 112 8.92 9.95 9.38
N GLU A 113 8.23 8.81 9.47
CA GLU A 113 7.87 8.20 10.74
C GLU A 113 9.09 7.70 11.52
N ALA A 114 10.04 7.03 10.84
CA ALA A 114 11.26 6.56 11.46
C ALA A 114 12.09 7.73 12.01
N LEU A 115 12.21 8.81 11.25
CA LEU A 115 12.86 10.04 11.70
C LEU A 115 12.07 10.66 12.86
N SER A 116 10.75 10.83 12.75
CA SER A 116 9.89 11.35 13.83
C SER A 116 10.09 10.57 15.14
N SER A 117 10.13 9.23 15.08
CA SER A 117 10.41 8.39 16.25
C SER A 117 11.83 8.58 16.79
N ALA A 118 12.81 8.85 15.93
CA ALA A 118 14.21 9.09 16.30
C ALA A 118 14.45 10.50 16.88
N ILE A 119 13.76 11.54 16.40
CA ILE A 119 13.77 12.90 16.99
C ILE A 119 12.91 13.00 18.25
N SER A 120 11.90 12.15 18.45
CA SER A 120 11.23 12.01 19.75
C SER A 120 12.09 11.27 20.79
N ALA A 121 13.12 10.55 20.37
CA ALA A 121 13.99 9.75 21.24
C ALA A 121 15.05 10.49 22.08
N PRO A 122 15.51 11.73 21.80
CA PRO A 122 16.49 12.37 22.67
C PRO A 122 15.88 13.10 23.88
N ASN A 123 14.54 13.18 24.03
CA ASN A 123 13.95 14.04 25.08
C ASN A 123 12.73 13.49 25.85
N ILE A 124 12.20 12.31 25.55
CA ILE A 124 11.06 11.74 26.31
C ILE A 124 11.47 10.64 27.30
N ARG A 125 12.67 10.05 27.17
CA ARG A 125 13.19 9.04 28.12
C ARG A 125 13.88 9.65 29.36
N THR A 126 14.13 10.96 29.41
CA THR A 126 14.77 11.64 30.56
C THR A 126 13.79 12.40 31.47
N SER A 127 12.49 12.47 31.13
CA SER A 127 11.50 13.29 31.87
C SER A 127 10.49 12.49 32.70
N PHE A 128 10.50 11.15 32.61
CA PHE A 128 9.75 10.29 33.54
C PHE A 128 10.70 9.31 34.23
N PRO A 129 11.49 9.77 35.23
CA PRO A 129 11.97 8.90 36.28
C PRO A 129 10.77 8.50 37.16
N SER A 130 10.64 7.20 37.41
CA SER A 130 10.06 6.60 38.62
C SER A 130 8.76 7.18 39.21
N ARG A 131 7.69 6.39 39.18
CA ARG A 131 6.73 6.20 40.29
C ARG A 131 6.15 4.77 40.17
N CYS A 132 6.15 3.84 41.14
CA CYS A 132 6.11 3.90 42.62
C CYS A 132 5.12 4.92 43.17
#